data_AF-A0A7V8PLY1-F1
#
_entry.id   AF-A0A7V8PLY1-F1
#
_cell.length_a   1.000
_cell.length_b   1.000
_cell.length_c   1.000
_cell.angle_alpha   90.00
_cell.angle_beta   90.00
_cell.angle_gamma   90.00
#
_symmetry.space_group_name_H-M   'P 1'
#
loop_
_entity.id
_entity.type
_entity.pdbx_description
1 polymer ?
#
loop_
_entity_poly.entity_id
_entity_poly.type
_entity_poly.pdbx_seq_one_letter_code
_entity_poly.pdbx_strand_id
1 'polypeptide(L)'
;MLALNRIATLLLLVSGVATSAQLTVKSPQETIAVVKLDDGTRLAQFYEQVPWPQNINWQTAFISDFATTQKVRAQGDVLLQKLAELETRWRNSGDGDLAISAWLLRKTLTPINVAGRIHTELDPDRVRVYVENNRPLVGEYALYVAPHDDSVSLIGLVNTSADVGELETSGKVALRAGWSVENYLSGRRYLAGADNSYGYLIGGEGQWRKVPLALWNRQHIEPAAGEMLFIGFDPSVLPQDMSSLNDQLADYLANRTPLE
;
A
#
# COMPACT_ATOMS: atom_id res chain seq x y z
N MET A 1 39.26 27.61 -67.62
CA MET A 1 38.94 27.49 -66.19
C MET A 1 37.43 27.37 -66.06
N LEU A 2 36.91 26.16 -65.81
CA LEU A 2 35.50 25.91 -65.49
C LEU A 2 35.49 25.10 -64.20
N ALA A 3 35.07 25.72 -63.10
CA ALA A 3 34.95 25.07 -61.81
C ALA A 3 33.52 24.52 -61.65
N LEU A 4 33.39 23.19 -61.61
CA LEU A 4 32.16 22.50 -61.21
C LEU A 4 32.06 22.50 -59.68
N ASN A 5 31.06 23.19 -59.13
CA ASN A 5 30.69 23.03 -57.73
C ASN A 5 29.86 21.74 -57.57
N ARG A 6 30.40 20.78 -56.82
CA ARG A 6 29.66 19.58 -56.37
C ARG A 6 28.93 19.90 -55.06
N ILE A 7 27.60 19.87 -55.09
CA ILE A 7 26.78 19.91 -53.89
C ILE A 7 26.71 18.48 -53.34
N ALA A 8 27.29 18.26 -52.16
CA ALA A 8 27.15 17.02 -51.41
C ALA A 8 25.94 17.16 -50.46
N THR A 9 24.88 16.39 -50.72
CA THR A 9 23.71 16.29 -49.85
C THR A 9 24.01 15.30 -48.73
N LEU A 10 24.11 15.80 -47.50
CA LEU A 10 24.28 14.99 -46.30
C LEU A 10 22.90 14.50 -45.82
N LEU A 11 22.60 13.22 -46.00
CA LEU A 11 21.39 12.59 -45.48
C LEU A 11 21.60 12.30 -43.98
N LEU A 12 20.99 13.08 -43.09
CA LEU A 12 20.96 12.78 -41.66
C LEU A 12 19.95 11.64 -41.42
N LEU A 13 20.48 10.43 -41.17
CA LEU A 13 19.72 9.33 -40.59
C LEU A 13 19.37 9.69 -39.14
N VAL A 14 18.13 10.12 -38.91
CA VAL A 14 17.56 10.14 -37.56
C VAL A 14 17.25 8.69 -37.20
N SER A 15 18.21 8.00 -36.59
CA SER A 15 17.91 6.75 -35.87
C SER A 15 17.02 7.11 -34.68
N GLY A 16 15.71 6.97 -34.86
CA GLY A 16 14.76 7.00 -33.76
C GLY A 16 15.18 5.93 -32.75
N VAL A 17 15.48 6.34 -31.53
CA VAL A 17 15.67 5.40 -30.43
C VAL A 17 14.30 4.77 -30.21
N ALA A 18 14.11 3.52 -30.60
CA ALA A 18 12.90 2.79 -30.24
C ALA A 18 12.92 2.64 -28.72
N THR A 19 12.13 3.46 -28.04
CA THR A 19 11.98 3.37 -26.59
C THR A 19 10.90 2.34 -26.27
N SER A 20 11.10 1.56 -25.20
CA SER A 20 10.23 0.46 -24.83
C SER A 20 9.63 0.69 -23.44
N ALA A 21 8.35 0.40 -23.31
CA ALA A 21 7.66 0.34 -22.03
C ALA A 21 7.70 -1.08 -21.47
N GLN A 22 7.92 -1.19 -20.16
CA GLN A 22 7.95 -2.47 -19.45
C GLN A 22 6.87 -2.50 -18.36
N LEU A 23 6.06 -3.56 -18.34
CA LEU A 23 5.15 -3.88 -17.25
C LEU A 23 5.64 -5.14 -16.54
N THR A 24 6.01 -4.99 -15.27
CA THR A 24 6.38 -6.11 -14.39
C THR A 24 5.19 -6.46 -13.50
N VAL A 25 4.58 -7.62 -13.71
CA VAL A 25 3.43 -8.07 -12.92
C VAL A 25 3.91 -8.91 -11.74
N LYS A 26 3.50 -8.55 -10.53
CA LYS A 26 3.94 -9.16 -9.27
C LYS A 26 2.75 -9.63 -8.44
N SER A 27 2.89 -10.79 -7.85
CA SER A 27 2.08 -11.30 -6.74
C SER A 27 2.82 -11.13 -5.41
N PRO A 28 2.19 -11.38 -4.25
CA PRO A 28 2.90 -11.40 -2.98
C PRO A 28 4.11 -12.35 -2.96
N GLN A 29 4.01 -13.50 -3.65
CA GLN A 29 5.01 -14.57 -3.60
C GLN A 29 6.06 -14.48 -4.70
N GLU A 30 5.70 -13.96 -5.89
CA GLU A 30 6.56 -14.03 -7.06
C GLU A 30 6.27 -12.98 -8.14
N THR A 31 7.21 -12.83 -9.08
CA THR A 31 6.98 -12.09 -10.33
C THR A 31 6.26 -13.00 -11.32
N ILE A 32 5.04 -12.64 -11.70
CA ILE A 32 4.19 -13.39 -12.64
C ILE A 32 4.72 -13.24 -14.07
N ALA A 33 5.03 -12.01 -14.48
CA ALA A 33 5.44 -11.71 -15.84
C ALA A 33 6.27 -10.43 -15.93
N VAL A 34 7.10 -10.37 -16.98
CA VAL A 34 7.77 -9.15 -17.42
C VAL A 34 7.47 -8.97 -18.89
N VAL A 35 6.61 -8.01 -19.21
CA VAL A 35 6.16 -7.72 -20.58
C VAL A 35 6.84 -6.44 -21.06
N LYS A 36 7.47 -6.49 -22.24
CA LYS A 36 8.13 -5.35 -22.87
C LYS A 36 7.51 -5.09 -24.24
N LEU A 37 7.00 -3.88 -24.45
CA LEU A 37 6.41 -3.43 -25.70
C LEU A 37 6.92 -2.03 -26.05
N ASP A 38 6.58 -1.52 -27.23
CA ASP A 38 6.99 -0.17 -27.64
C ASP A 38 6.37 0.87 -26.69
N ASP A 39 7.08 1.97 -26.42
CA ASP A 39 6.52 3.08 -25.66
C ASP A 39 5.23 3.61 -26.33
N GLY A 40 4.25 3.99 -25.51
CA GLY A 40 2.94 4.43 -25.97
C GLY A 40 1.96 3.28 -26.23
N THR A 41 2.42 2.03 -26.18
CA THR A 41 1.54 0.85 -26.17
C THR A 41 0.55 0.97 -25.01
N ARG A 42 -0.72 0.66 -25.28
CA ARG A 42 -1.80 0.77 -24.30
C ARG A 42 -1.86 -0.43 -23.35
N LEU A 43 -2.26 -0.16 -22.10
CA LEU A 43 -2.31 -1.13 -21.00
C LEU A 43 -2.98 -2.47 -21.37
N ALA A 44 -4.09 -2.44 -22.12
CA ALA A 44 -4.78 -3.65 -22.55
C ALA A 44 -3.88 -4.61 -23.37
N GLN A 45 -2.97 -4.10 -24.20
CA GLN A 45 -2.06 -4.93 -24.99
C GLN A 45 -0.98 -5.59 -24.12
N PHE A 46 -0.61 -4.97 -23.00
CA PHE A 46 0.24 -5.63 -22.01
C PHE A 46 -0.52 -6.79 -21.36
N TYR A 47 -1.81 -6.60 -21.02
CA TYR A 47 -2.62 -7.63 -20.37
C TYR A 47 -2.78 -8.90 -21.21
N GLU A 48 -2.78 -8.78 -22.54
CA GLU A 48 -2.83 -9.93 -23.47
C GLU A 48 -1.60 -10.85 -23.39
N GLN A 49 -0.47 -10.34 -22.88
CA GLN A 49 0.79 -11.10 -22.78
C GLN A 49 1.05 -11.66 -21.38
N VAL A 50 0.18 -11.37 -20.41
CA VAL A 50 0.36 -11.81 -19.03
C VAL A 50 -0.42 -13.13 -18.82
N PRO A 51 0.24 -14.20 -18.34
CA PRO A 51 -0.44 -15.42 -17.91
C PRO A 51 -1.11 -15.19 -16.56
N TRP A 52 -2.28 -14.56 -16.55
CA TRP A 52 -2.97 -14.17 -15.32
C TRP A 52 -3.32 -15.37 -14.43
N PRO A 53 -2.98 -15.30 -13.13
CA PRO A 53 -3.56 -16.20 -12.14
C PRO A 53 -5.09 -16.15 -12.14
N GLN A 54 -5.72 -17.24 -11.72
CA GLN A 54 -7.16 -17.25 -11.51
C GLN A 54 -7.52 -16.42 -10.27
N ASN A 55 -8.72 -15.84 -10.25
CA ASN A 55 -9.31 -15.17 -9.08
C ASN A 55 -8.51 -13.96 -8.55
N ILE A 56 -8.00 -13.10 -9.43
CA ILE A 56 -7.34 -11.85 -9.05
C ILE A 56 -8.34 -10.88 -8.43
N ASN A 57 -7.99 -10.28 -7.29
CA ASN A 57 -8.73 -9.18 -6.71
C ASN A 57 -8.23 -7.83 -7.24
N TRP A 58 -8.83 -7.39 -8.35
CA TRP A 58 -8.51 -6.11 -8.99
C TRP A 58 -8.78 -4.88 -8.11
N GLN A 59 -9.63 -4.99 -7.07
CA GLN A 59 -9.86 -3.90 -6.13
C GLN A 59 -8.64 -3.59 -5.26
N THR A 60 -7.74 -4.56 -5.10
CA THR A 60 -6.48 -4.40 -4.34
C THR A 60 -5.27 -4.17 -5.25
N ALA A 61 -5.47 -4.29 -6.56
CA ALA A 61 -4.41 -4.12 -7.54
C ALA A 61 -3.96 -2.66 -7.61
N PHE A 62 -2.67 -2.45 -7.81
CA PHE A 62 -2.14 -1.11 -8.05
C PHE A 62 -0.90 -1.14 -8.92
N ILE A 63 -0.66 -0.04 -9.62
CA ILE A 63 0.52 0.15 -10.45
C ILE A 63 1.42 1.22 -9.84
N SER A 64 2.72 0.99 -9.93
CA SER A 64 3.77 1.87 -9.42
C SER A 64 4.84 2.10 -10.49
N ASP A 65 5.56 3.19 -10.34
CA ASP A 65 6.88 3.39 -10.96
C ASP A 65 7.98 3.48 -9.89
N PHE A 66 9.23 3.64 -10.34
CA PHE A 66 10.38 3.79 -9.45
C PHE A 66 10.29 5.06 -8.57
N ALA A 67 9.96 6.21 -9.16
CA ALA A 67 10.00 7.49 -8.47
C ALA A 67 8.97 7.57 -7.33
N THR A 68 7.75 7.12 -7.59
CA THR A 68 6.66 7.03 -6.61
C THR A 68 7.01 6.06 -5.48
N THR A 69 7.59 4.89 -5.80
CA THR A 69 8.06 3.93 -4.79
C THR A 69 9.14 4.52 -3.89
N GLN A 70 10.12 5.21 -4.45
CA GLN A 70 11.20 5.80 -3.65
C GLN A 70 10.68 6.87 -2.68
N LYS A 71 9.68 7.65 -3.10
CA LYS A 71 9.02 8.65 -2.24
C LYS A 71 8.35 7.99 -1.02
N VAL A 72 7.57 6.92 -1.24
CA VAL A 72 6.88 6.22 -0.14
C VAL A 72 7.87 5.55 0.80
N ARG A 73 8.95 4.94 0.29
CA ARG A 73 10.00 4.34 1.12
C ARG A 73 10.70 5.37 2.01
N ALA A 74 11.07 6.51 1.44
CA ALA A 74 11.67 7.60 2.21
C ALA A 74 10.72 8.13 3.31
N GLN A 75 9.42 8.21 3.02
CA GLN A 75 8.42 8.54 4.04
C GLN A 75 8.34 7.48 5.15
N GLY A 76 8.41 6.19 4.79
CA GLY A 76 8.47 5.08 5.73
C GLY A 76 9.67 5.17 6.68
N ASP A 77 10.86 5.45 6.15
CA ASP A 77 12.08 5.60 6.95
C ASP A 77 11.93 6.70 8.01
N VAL A 78 11.35 7.84 7.63
CA VAL A 78 11.05 8.95 8.54
C VAL A 78 10.06 8.52 9.63
N LEU A 79 9.04 7.74 9.29
CA LEU A 79 8.04 7.27 10.26
C LEU A 79 8.63 6.27 11.25
N LEU A 80 9.48 5.35 10.78
CA LEU A 80 10.19 4.41 11.65
C LEU A 80 11.14 5.15 12.62
N GLN A 81 11.78 6.24 12.17
CA GLN A 81 12.58 7.11 13.04
C GLN A 81 11.72 7.82 14.09
N LYS A 82 10.55 8.36 13.72
CA LYS A 82 9.61 8.99 14.68
C LYS A 82 9.15 8.00 15.75
N LEU A 83 8.87 6.74 15.39
CA LEU A 83 8.52 5.71 16.37
C LEU A 83 9.69 5.39 17.31
N ALA A 84 10.94 5.37 16.82
CA ALA A 84 12.12 5.20 17.67
C ALA A 84 12.35 6.41 18.60
N GLU A 85 12.03 7.62 18.14
CA GLU A 85 12.05 8.81 18.97
C GLU A 85 10.98 8.75 20.07
N LEU A 86 9.74 8.36 19.76
CA LEU A 86 8.69 8.15 20.77
C LEU A 86 9.10 7.12 21.83
N GLU A 87 9.65 5.98 21.39
CA GLU A 87 10.20 4.95 22.27
C GLU A 87 11.20 5.56 23.27
N THR A 88 12.11 6.41 22.79
CA THR A 88 13.14 7.05 23.63
C THR A 88 12.55 8.11 24.57
N ARG A 89 11.64 8.96 24.07
CA ARG A 89 11.00 10.01 24.87
C ARG A 89 10.22 9.41 26.04
N TRP A 90 9.38 8.41 25.77
CA TRP A 90 8.58 7.74 26.81
C TRP A 90 9.42 6.92 27.77
N ARG A 91 10.52 6.29 27.31
CA ARG A 91 11.48 5.65 28.22
C ARG A 91 12.09 6.65 29.20
N ASN A 92 12.43 7.85 28.73
CA ASN A 92 13.04 8.89 29.55
C ASN A 92 12.05 9.58 30.51
N SER A 93 10.76 9.64 30.18
CA SER A 93 9.71 10.17 31.07
C SER A 93 9.22 9.17 32.11
N GLY A 94 9.59 7.89 32.00
CA GLY A 94 9.15 6.81 32.88
C GLY A 94 7.92 6.04 32.38
N ASP A 95 7.41 6.36 31.19
CA ASP A 95 6.26 5.73 30.56
C ASP A 95 6.68 4.44 29.81
N GLY A 96 7.19 3.45 30.55
CA GLY A 96 7.76 2.22 30.00
C GLY A 96 6.82 1.45 29.07
N ASP A 97 5.53 1.37 29.41
CA ASP A 97 4.54 0.64 28.60
C ASP A 97 4.25 1.33 27.25
N LEU A 98 4.27 2.67 27.21
CA LEU A 98 4.16 3.43 25.96
C LEU A 98 5.41 3.23 25.10
N ALA A 99 6.59 3.24 25.72
CA ALA A 99 7.84 2.97 25.03
C ALA A 99 7.86 1.56 24.39
N ILE A 100 7.37 0.54 25.10
CA ILE A 100 7.21 -0.82 24.58
C ILE A 100 6.24 -0.84 23.39
N SER A 101 5.13 -0.09 23.48
CA SER A 101 4.13 -0.02 22.41
C SER A 101 4.67 0.65 21.15
N ALA A 102 5.46 1.73 21.27
CA ALA A 102 6.19 2.33 20.14
C ALA A 102 7.20 1.37 19.52
N TRP A 103 7.97 0.66 20.34
CA TRP A 103 8.91 -0.35 19.87
C TRP A 103 8.21 -1.48 19.12
N LEU A 104 7.11 -2.02 19.67
CA LEU A 104 6.31 -3.07 19.05
C LEU A 104 5.76 -2.61 17.70
N LEU A 105 5.13 -1.44 17.64
CA LEU A 105 4.59 -0.91 16.39
C LEU A 105 5.69 -0.74 15.33
N ARG A 106 6.84 -0.18 15.72
CA ARG A 106 7.99 -0.05 14.81
C ARG A 106 8.46 -1.42 14.30
N LYS A 107 8.54 -2.42 15.17
CA LYS A 107 8.88 -3.80 14.81
C LYS A 107 7.88 -4.40 13.83
N THR A 108 6.58 -4.20 14.05
CA THR A 108 5.50 -4.67 13.16
C THR A 108 5.57 -4.05 11.77
N LEU A 109 5.89 -2.76 11.69
CA LEU A 109 5.90 -2.02 10.43
C LEU A 109 7.18 -2.22 9.61
N THR A 110 8.31 -2.56 10.26
CA THR A 110 9.62 -2.75 9.62
C THR A 110 9.60 -3.76 8.46
N PRO A 111 8.99 -4.95 8.56
CA PRO A 111 8.98 -5.91 7.45
C PRO A 111 7.95 -5.59 6.35
N ILE A 112 7.13 -4.53 6.49
CA ILE A 112 6.08 -4.23 5.52
C ILE A 112 6.69 -3.64 4.26
N ASN A 113 6.53 -4.36 3.16
CA ASN A 113 6.89 -3.88 1.83
C ASN A 113 5.87 -2.86 1.34
N VAL A 114 6.39 -1.76 0.81
CA VAL A 114 5.59 -0.67 0.22
C VAL A 114 6.05 -0.34 -1.18
N ALA A 115 5.12 0.11 -2.00
CA ALA A 115 5.36 0.66 -3.32
C ALA A 115 4.42 1.85 -3.56
N GLY A 116 4.87 2.77 -4.43
CA GLY A 116 4.08 3.94 -4.78
C GLY A 116 2.79 3.54 -5.49
N ARG A 117 1.73 4.34 -5.33
CA ARG A 117 0.47 4.11 -6.02
C ARG A 117 0.20 5.19 -7.04
N ILE A 118 0.10 4.80 -8.30
CA ILE A 118 -0.44 5.64 -9.38
C ILE A 118 -1.93 5.34 -9.45
N HIS A 119 -2.75 6.33 -9.12
CA HIS A 119 -4.20 6.17 -9.10
C HIS A 119 -4.76 6.10 -10.53
N THR A 120 -5.18 4.91 -10.93
CA THR A 120 -5.81 4.62 -12.22
C THR A 120 -6.66 3.36 -12.09
N GLU A 121 -7.66 3.24 -12.95
CA GLU A 121 -8.42 2.00 -13.12
C GLU A 121 -7.51 0.92 -13.71
N LEU A 122 -7.57 -0.29 -13.15
CA LEU A 122 -6.72 -1.43 -13.51
C LEU A 122 -7.53 -2.70 -13.79
N ASP A 123 -8.82 -2.71 -13.47
CA ASP A 123 -9.68 -3.83 -13.80
C ASP A 123 -9.69 -4.04 -15.34
N PRO A 124 -9.31 -5.21 -15.87
CA PRO A 124 -9.26 -5.48 -17.29
C PRO A 124 -10.57 -5.22 -18.01
N ASP A 125 -11.71 -5.47 -17.38
CA ASP A 125 -13.02 -5.25 -18.01
C ASP A 125 -13.29 -3.74 -18.14
N ARG A 126 -12.92 -2.97 -17.13
CA ARG A 126 -13.01 -1.50 -17.17
C ARG A 126 -12.02 -0.90 -18.17
N VAL A 127 -10.79 -1.40 -18.21
CA VAL A 127 -9.73 -0.98 -19.13
C VAL A 127 -10.13 -1.27 -20.58
N ARG A 128 -10.81 -2.39 -20.86
CA ARG A 128 -11.25 -2.75 -22.20
C ARG A 128 -12.42 -1.90 -22.70
N VAL A 129 -13.36 -1.57 -21.82
CA VAL A 129 -14.58 -0.86 -22.19
C VAL A 129 -14.34 0.66 -22.33
N TYR A 130 -13.53 1.25 -21.44
CA TYR A 130 -13.34 2.69 -21.35
C TYR A 130 -11.93 3.09 -21.81
N VAL A 131 -11.85 3.81 -22.93
CA VAL A 131 -10.57 4.17 -23.58
C VAL A 131 -9.68 5.06 -22.71
N GLU A 132 -10.26 5.84 -21.81
CA GLU A 132 -9.60 6.68 -20.82
C GLU A 132 -8.86 5.88 -19.74
N ASN A 133 -9.32 4.65 -19.48
CA ASN A 133 -8.68 3.72 -18.54
C ASN A 133 -7.59 2.90 -19.24
N ASN A 134 -7.66 2.74 -20.57
CA ASN A 134 -6.65 2.07 -21.38
C ASN A 134 -5.43 2.95 -21.67
N ARG A 135 -4.75 3.39 -20.62
CA ARG A 135 -3.67 4.38 -20.71
C ARG A 135 -2.44 3.83 -21.46
N PRO A 136 -1.77 4.66 -22.27
CA PRO A 136 -0.46 4.32 -22.83
C PRO A 136 0.59 4.28 -21.72
N LEU A 137 1.49 3.28 -21.76
CA LEU A 137 2.63 3.20 -20.85
C LEU A 137 3.90 3.72 -21.53
N VAL A 138 4.72 4.45 -20.78
CA VAL A 138 6.03 4.96 -21.21
C VAL A 138 7.04 4.69 -20.10
N GLY A 139 8.09 3.92 -20.39
CA GLY A 139 9.08 3.51 -19.38
C GLY A 139 8.65 2.31 -18.52
N GLU A 140 9.14 2.24 -17.28
CA GLU A 140 9.05 1.03 -16.45
C GLU A 140 7.99 1.14 -15.34
N TYR A 141 7.09 0.16 -15.31
CA TYR A 141 6.05 0.03 -14.29
C TYR A 141 6.06 -1.33 -13.63
N ALA A 142 5.62 -1.37 -12.38
CA ALA A 142 5.30 -2.58 -11.64
C ALA A 142 3.81 -2.60 -11.30
N LEU A 143 3.11 -3.65 -11.70
CA LEU A 143 1.71 -3.91 -11.36
C LEU A 143 1.66 -4.99 -10.29
N TYR A 144 1.14 -4.63 -9.12
CA TYR A 144 0.94 -5.55 -8.00
C TYR A 144 -0.50 -6.05 -8.04
N VAL A 145 -0.66 -7.36 -8.02
CA VAL A 145 -1.96 -8.05 -7.96
C VAL A 145 -1.92 -9.09 -6.85
N ALA A 146 -3.08 -9.45 -6.30
CA ALA A 146 -3.21 -10.55 -5.36
C ALA A 146 -4.44 -11.40 -5.69
N PRO A 147 -4.43 -12.69 -5.32
CA PRO A 147 -5.66 -13.46 -5.33
C PRO A 147 -6.69 -12.86 -4.37
N HIS A 148 -7.96 -13.11 -4.62
CA HIS A 148 -9.01 -12.80 -3.67
C HIS A 148 -8.80 -13.60 -2.38
N ASP A 149 -8.87 -12.90 -1.25
CA ASP A 149 -8.69 -13.44 0.09
C ASP A 149 -9.86 -12.95 0.94
N ASP A 150 -10.71 -13.87 1.40
CA ASP A 150 -11.87 -13.61 2.27
C ASP A 150 -11.41 -13.34 3.71
N SER A 151 -10.49 -12.38 3.86
CA SER A 151 -9.90 -12.01 5.13
C SER A 151 -9.83 -10.48 5.27
N VAL A 152 -9.76 -10.06 6.53
CA VAL A 152 -9.43 -8.69 6.93
C VAL A 152 -8.13 -8.76 7.68
N SER A 153 -7.23 -7.81 7.41
CA SER A 153 -5.98 -7.70 8.15
C SER A 153 -6.17 -6.79 9.36
N LEU A 154 -5.71 -7.21 10.53
CA LEU A 154 -5.60 -6.39 11.72
C LEU A 154 -4.14 -6.04 11.95
N ILE A 155 -3.84 -4.80 12.31
CA ILE A 155 -2.46 -4.38 12.58
C ILE A 155 -2.41 -3.23 13.59
N GLY A 156 -1.32 -3.16 14.36
CA GLY A 156 -0.98 -2.02 15.18
C GLY A 156 -1.07 -2.31 16.67
N LEU A 157 -1.60 -1.35 17.44
CA LEU A 157 -1.62 -1.37 18.90
C LEU A 157 -2.79 -2.21 19.47
N VAL A 158 -3.01 -3.39 18.89
CA VAL A 158 -4.00 -4.37 19.35
C VAL A 158 -3.43 -5.77 19.21
N ASN A 159 -3.78 -6.67 20.14
CA ASN A 159 -3.42 -8.08 20.02
C ASN A 159 -4.25 -8.75 18.91
N THR A 160 -3.59 -9.12 17.81
CA THR A 160 -4.21 -9.75 16.64
C THR A 160 -4.35 -11.27 16.78
N SER A 161 -3.71 -11.89 17.78
CA SER A 161 -3.96 -13.30 18.10
C SER A 161 -5.34 -13.46 18.77
N ALA A 162 -6.00 -14.58 18.46
CA ALA A 162 -7.20 -15.00 19.17
C ALA A 162 -6.88 -15.60 20.55
N ASP A 163 -5.65 -16.08 20.75
CA ASP A 163 -5.15 -16.52 22.04
C ASP A 163 -4.59 -15.31 22.82
N VAL A 164 -5.12 -15.10 24.03
CA VAL A 164 -4.71 -13.99 24.90
C VAL A 164 -3.28 -14.19 25.44
N GLY A 165 -2.79 -15.43 25.46
CA GLY A 165 -1.44 -15.78 25.90
C GLY A 165 -0.34 -15.45 24.88
N GLU A 166 -0.69 -15.24 23.62
CA GLU A 166 0.24 -14.87 22.55
C GLU A 166 0.07 -13.39 22.21
N LEU A 167 1.17 -12.67 22.01
CA LEU A 167 1.14 -11.27 21.58
C LEU A 167 1.55 -11.17 20.12
N GLU A 168 0.57 -10.90 19.27
CA GLU A 168 0.76 -10.56 17.87
C GLU A 168 0.21 -9.17 17.60
N THR A 169 0.87 -8.41 16.73
CA THR A 169 0.49 -7.02 16.40
C THR A 169 0.16 -6.84 14.93
N SER A 170 0.12 -7.94 14.18
CA SER A 170 -0.35 -8.03 12.80
C SER A 170 -0.86 -9.44 12.55
N GLY A 171 -2.02 -9.57 11.93
CA GLY A 171 -2.58 -10.87 11.58
C GLY A 171 -3.81 -10.77 10.70
N LYS A 172 -4.14 -11.86 10.02
CA LYS A 172 -5.35 -11.98 9.19
C LYS A 172 -6.45 -12.67 9.98
N VAL A 173 -7.68 -12.20 9.81
CA VAL A 173 -8.88 -12.79 10.37
C VAL A 173 -9.87 -13.08 9.25
N ALA A 174 -10.53 -14.25 9.32
CA ALA A 174 -11.52 -14.61 8.32
C ALA A 174 -12.66 -13.59 8.30
N LEU A 175 -13.01 -13.11 7.11
CA LEU A 175 -14.11 -12.20 6.90
C LEU A 175 -15.43 -12.90 7.25
N ARG A 176 -16.34 -12.14 7.87
CA ARG A 176 -17.65 -12.57 8.32
C ARG A 176 -18.70 -11.56 7.84
N ALA A 177 -19.67 -12.05 7.09
CA ALA A 177 -20.78 -11.21 6.62
C ALA A 177 -21.55 -10.62 7.81
N GLY A 178 -21.89 -9.34 7.72
CA GLY A 178 -22.62 -8.61 8.77
C GLY A 178 -21.78 -8.23 10.00
N TRP A 179 -20.48 -8.57 10.03
CA TRP A 179 -19.59 -8.11 11.09
C TRP A 179 -19.08 -6.71 10.78
N SER A 180 -19.25 -5.81 11.72
CA SER A 180 -18.65 -4.49 11.68
C SER A 180 -17.21 -4.51 12.21
N VAL A 181 -16.46 -3.42 11.98
CA VAL A 181 -15.08 -3.25 12.47
C VAL A 181 -14.94 -3.53 13.97
N GLU A 182 -15.91 -3.13 14.81
CA GLU A 182 -15.84 -3.40 16.24
C GLU A 182 -15.97 -4.89 16.58
N ASN A 183 -16.68 -5.69 15.77
CA ASN A 183 -16.79 -7.12 15.99
C ASN A 183 -15.42 -7.81 15.87
N TYR A 184 -14.58 -7.36 14.95
CA TYR A 184 -13.22 -7.91 14.77
C TYR A 184 -12.27 -7.56 15.91
N LEU A 185 -12.56 -6.51 16.68
CA LEU A 185 -11.79 -6.08 17.85
C LEU A 185 -12.35 -6.62 19.17
N SER A 186 -13.56 -7.19 19.16
CA SER A 186 -14.22 -7.72 20.35
C SER A 186 -13.39 -8.83 21.01
N GLY A 187 -13.13 -8.70 22.30
CA GLY A 187 -12.34 -9.66 23.08
C GLY A 187 -10.82 -9.56 22.88
N ARG A 188 -10.34 -8.66 22.00
CA ARG A 188 -8.91 -8.41 21.81
C ARG A 188 -8.41 -7.40 22.83
N ARG A 189 -7.17 -7.62 23.28
CA ARG A 189 -6.49 -6.70 24.19
C ARG A 189 -5.80 -5.58 23.41
N TYR A 190 -6.11 -4.34 23.73
CA TYR A 190 -5.37 -3.17 23.27
C TYR A 190 -4.02 -3.06 23.99
N LEU A 191 -3.01 -2.60 23.27
CA LEU A 191 -1.70 -2.28 23.85
C LEU A 191 -1.76 -0.93 24.59
N ALA A 192 -0.75 -0.64 25.40
CA ALA A 192 -0.71 0.61 26.16
C ALA A 192 -0.65 1.82 25.22
N GLY A 193 -1.49 2.82 25.49
CA GLY A 193 -1.59 4.02 24.66
C GLY A 193 -2.28 3.84 23.31
N ALA A 194 -2.94 2.69 23.05
CA ALA A 194 -3.72 2.50 21.84
C ALA A 194 -5.01 3.34 21.83
N ASP A 195 -5.42 3.81 20.66
CA ASP A 195 -6.72 4.46 20.49
C ASP A 195 -7.82 3.38 20.50
N ASN A 196 -8.70 3.44 21.51
CA ASN A 196 -9.86 2.55 21.62
C ASN A 196 -11.17 3.21 21.13
N SER A 197 -11.08 4.45 20.66
CA SER A 197 -12.20 5.25 20.17
C SER A 197 -12.24 5.26 18.65
N TYR A 198 -11.09 5.28 17.99
CA TYR A 198 -10.98 5.28 16.54
C TYR A 198 -9.87 4.37 16.01
N GLY A 199 -10.11 3.82 14.83
CA GLY A 199 -9.12 3.12 14.02
C GLY A 199 -9.09 3.65 12.60
N TYR A 200 -8.23 3.07 11.77
CA TYR A 200 -8.06 3.42 10.38
C TYR A 200 -8.38 2.20 9.53
N LEU A 201 -9.46 2.26 8.75
CA LEU A 201 -9.81 1.21 7.80
C LEU A 201 -9.21 1.57 6.44
N ILE A 202 -8.27 0.75 5.99
CA ILE A 202 -7.43 0.99 4.82
C ILE A 202 -7.87 0.08 3.68
N GLY A 203 -8.41 0.70 2.64
CA GLY A 203 -8.90 0.10 1.41
C GLY A 203 -7.81 -0.60 0.58
N GLY A 204 -8.24 -1.48 -0.32
CA GLY A 204 -7.36 -2.11 -1.32
C GLY A 204 -6.81 -1.12 -2.34
N GLU A 205 -7.58 -0.07 -2.62
CA GLU A 205 -7.26 1.03 -3.53
C GLU A 205 -6.22 2.00 -2.98
N GLY A 206 -5.79 1.82 -1.72
CA GLY A 206 -4.80 2.68 -1.07
C GLY A 206 -5.38 4.00 -0.57
N GLN A 207 -6.65 4.01 -0.18
CA GLN A 207 -7.26 5.07 0.61
C GLN A 207 -7.56 4.55 2.01
N TRP A 208 -7.64 5.45 3.00
CA TRP A 208 -8.07 5.09 4.34
C TRP A 208 -9.18 6.00 4.82
N ARG A 209 -9.98 5.48 5.74
CA ARG A 209 -11.00 6.25 6.46
C ARG A 209 -10.89 5.98 7.95
N LYS A 210 -11.07 7.03 8.75
CA LYS A 210 -11.15 6.90 10.20
C LYS A 210 -12.48 6.25 10.56
N VAL A 211 -12.46 5.20 11.38
CA VAL A 211 -13.63 4.43 11.77
C VAL A 211 -13.82 4.45 13.28
N PRO A 212 -15.04 4.62 13.80
CA PRO A 212 -15.30 4.56 15.24
C PRO A 212 -15.21 3.12 15.75
N LEU A 213 -14.68 2.96 16.96
CA LEU A 213 -14.49 1.66 17.62
C LEU A 213 -15.22 1.56 18.96
N ALA A 214 -15.52 2.69 19.58
CA ALA A 214 -16.11 2.71 20.91
C ALA A 214 -17.64 2.65 20.87
N LEU A 215 -18.22 2.26 22.01
CA LEU A 215 -19.67 2.14 22.15
C LEU A 215 -20.38 3.50 21.94
N TRP A 216 -19.76 4.60 22.37
CA TRP A 216 -20.36 5.94 22.37
C TRP A 216 -20.34 6.63 21.00
N ASN A 217 -19.43 6.24 20.08
CA ASN A 217 -19.36 6.75 18.70
C ASN A 217 -19.74 5.70 17.65
N ARG A 218 -20.44 4.64 18.07
CA ARG A 218 -20.66 3.45 17.26
C ARG A 218 -21.32 3.76 15.91
N GLN A 219 -20.72 3.22 14.85
CA GLN A 219 -21.27 3.20 13.50
C GLN A 219 -21.05 1.81 12.90
N HIS A 220 -22.08 1.23 12.29
CA HIS A 220 -21.96 -0.06 11.62
C HIS A 220 -21.20 0.10 10.30
N ILE A 221 -19.93 -0.32 10.29
CA ILE A 221 -19.05 -0.28 9.12
C ILE A 221 -18.53 -1.69 8.89
N GLU A 222 -18.94 -2.31 7.79
CA GLU A 222 -18.46 -3.63 7.38
C GLU A 222 -17.19 -3.47 6.55
N PRO A 223 -16.08 -4.13 6.94
CA PRO A 223 -14.88 -4.14 6.12
C PRO A 223 -15.07 -5.04 4.89
N ALA A 224 -14.44 -4.67 3.78
CA ALA A 224 -14.38 -5.50 2.57
C ALA A 224 -13.18 -6.46 2.61
N ALA A 225 -13.23 -7.49 1.77
CA ALA A 225 -12.13 -8.45 1.59
C ALA A 225 -10.83 -7.73 1.19
N GLY A 226 -9.74 -8.01 1.91
CA GLY A 226 -8.44 -7.39 1.70
C GLY A 226 -8.25 -6.00 2.33
N GLU A 227 -9.28 -5.43 2.97
CA GLU A 227 -9.10 -4.23 3.79
C GLU A 227 -8.25 -4.54 5.04
N MET A 228 -7.60 -3.49 5.55
CA MET A 228 -6.76 -3.56 6.74
C MET A 228 -7.27 -2.58 7.80
N LEU A 229 -7.48 -3.05 9.02
CA LEU A 229 -7.79 -2.22 10.17
C LEU A 229 -6.51 -1.95 10.97
N PHE A 230 -6.07 -0.69 10.95
CA PHE A 230 -4.93 -0.22 11.71
C PHE A 230 -5.37 0.49 13.00
N ILE A 231 -4.80 0.07 14.12
CA ILE A 231 -4.98 0.69 15.44
C ILE A 231 -3.72 1.47 15.80
N GLY A 232 -3.85 2.80 15.85
CA GLY A 232 -2.77 3.72 16.22
C GLY A 232 -2.75 4.08 17.70
N PHE A 233 -1.95 5.09 18.04
CA PHE A 233 -1.92 5.65 19.39
C PHE A 233 -3.16 6.50 19.67
N ASP A 234 -3.60 6.55 20.92
CA ASP A 234 -4.57 7.56 21.36
C ASP A 234 -3.98 8.96 21.11
N PRO A 235 -4.67 9.87 20.39
CA PRO A 235 -4.16 11.20 20.12
C PRO A 235 -3.77 12.00 21.38
N SER A 236 -4.36 11.68 22.53
CA SER A 236 -4.05 12.33 23.82
C SER A 236 -2.70 11.93 24.41
N VAL A 237 -2.15 10.77 24.02
CA VAL A 237 -0.81 10.33 24.49
C VAL A 237 0.31 10.76 23.55
N LEU A 238 -0.02 11.14 22.31
CA LEU A 238 0.96 11.60 21.34
C LEU A 238 1.48 13.01 21.69
N PRO A 239 2.81 13.23 21.62
CA PRO A 239 3.38 14.57 21.67
C PRO A 239 2.79 15.48 20.59
N GLN A 240 2.67 16.78 20.90
CA GLN A 240 2.05 17.75 19.99
C GLN A 240 2.72 17.82 18.61
N ASP A 241 4.06 17.70 18.57
CA ASP A 241 4.87 17.66 17.35
C ASP A 241 4.70 16.38 16.52
N MET A 242 4.00 15.38 17.06
CA MET A 242 3.68 14.11 16.42
C MET A 242 2.17 13.81 16.38
N SER A 243 1.33 14.84 16.54
CA SER A 243 -0.14 14.71 16.55
C SER A 243 -0.73 14.08 15.28
N SER A 244 -0.06 14.19 14.13
CA SER A 244 -0.47 13.58 12.86
C SER A 244 0.23 12.25 12.55
N LEU A 245 0.91 11.64 13.52
CA LEU A 245 1.68 10.41 13.30
C LEU A 245 0.78 9.26 12.83
N ASN A 246 -0.39 9.06 13.44
CA ASN A 246 -1.29 7.98 13.06
C ASN A 246 -1.77 8.12 11.60
N ASP A 247 -2.12 9.33 11.17
CA ASP A 247 -2.56 9.59 9.80
C ASP A 247 -1.42 9.30 8.81
N GLN A 248 -0.19 9.72 9.14
CA GLN A 248 1.00 9.43 8.31
C GLN A 248 1.31 7.92 8.24
N LEU A 249 1.08 7.18 9.33
CA LEU A 249 1.22 5.72 9.35
C LEU A 249 0.12 5.04 8.53
N ALA A 250 -1.11 5.53 8.59
CA ALA A 250 -2.21 5.05 7.76
C ALA A 250 -1.93 5.30 6.27
N ASP A 251 -1.42 6.49 5.91
CA ASP A 251 -0.96 6.81 4.55
C ASP A 251 0.15 5.86 4.08
N TYR A 252 1.11 5.56 4.96
CA TYR A 252 2.18 4.61 4.66
C TYR A 252 1.64 3.19 4.41
N LEU A 253 0.78 2.70 5.30
CA LEU A 253 0.13 1.39 5.18
C LEU A 253 -0.85 1.29 4.00
N ALA A 254 -1.41 2.41 3.54
CA ALA A 254 -2.21 2.46 2.33
C ALA A 254 -1.37 2.14 1.07
N ASN A 255 -0.05 2.30 1.13
CA ASN A 255 0.90 1.97 0.08
C ASN A 255 1.56 0.59 0.24
N ARG A 256 1.04 -0.26 1.16
CA ARG A 256 1.50 -1.64 1.29
C ARG A 256 1.32 -2.40 -0.02
N THR A 257 2.31 -3.22 -0.38
CA THR A 257 2.10 -4.28 -1.37
C THR A 257 1.13 -5.30 -0.78
N PRO A 258 0.34 -6.01 -1.61
CA PRO A 258 -0.57 -7.02 -1.08
C PRO A 258 0.22 -8.03 -0.22
N LEU A 259 -0.25 -8.24 1.01
CA LEU A 259 0.45 -9.03 2.02
C LEU A 259 0.10 -10.51 1.89
N GLU A 260 1.04 -11.37 2.25
CA GLU A 260 0.77 -12.79 2.53
C GLU A 260 -0.26 -12.97 3.65
#